data_AF-A0A3P7QER7-F1
#
_entry.id   AF-A0A3P7QER7-F1
#
_cell.length_a   1.000
_cell.length_b   1.000
_cell.length_c   1.000
_cell.angle_alpha   90.00
_cell.angle_beta   90.00
_cell.angle_gamma   90.00
#
_symmetry.space_group_name_H-M   'P 1'
#
loop_
_entity.id
_entity.type
_entity.pdbx_description
1 polymer ?
#
loop_
_entity_poly.entity_id
_entity_poly.type
_entity_poly.pdbx_seq_one_letter_code
_entity_poly.pdbx_strand_id
1 'polypeptide(L)'
;MVVFVKEENKKENAERRMAKGTCSGMCPEKERYVRVVQKRISPYECNPDGSLNPNLLVKEYARSAADQDKPLPHELRSKELLENTMSYLFQHVLDCPPKNEDDLATWYDFLWSRTRAIRKEITQLMLTDKTAVALIERCARLHILCAYQLCRLSFEKFDQNMNTENLAKCARLHILCAYQLCCLSFEKFDQNMNTENLAKCLQSLRHLYEDLAAQGITLDTEAEFRSYDVMLHLYDSNILRQASFCCFCVS
;
A
#
# COMPACT_ATOMS: atom_id res chain seq x y z
N MET A 1 -26.69 -31.47 -20.61
CA MET A 1 -26.05 -30.95 -19.35
C MET A 1 -24.69 -30.32 -19.60
N VAL A 2 -23.76 -30.97 -20.32
CA VAL A 2 -22.38 -30.43 -20.53
C VAL A 2 -22.32 -29.18 -21.43
N VAL A 3 -23.30 -28.96 -22.32
CA VAL A 3 -23.37 -27.79 -23.20
C VAL A 3 -23.88 -26.54 -22.46
N PHE A 4 -24.86 -26.70 -21.56
CA PHE A 4 -25.40 -25.61 -20.74
C PHE A 4 -24.37 -25.07 -19.73
N VAL A 5 -23.58 -25.95 -19.10
CA VAL A 5 -22.50 -25.55 -18.19
C VAL A 5 -21.38 -24.79 -18.93
N LYS A 6 -21.13 -25.12 -20.20
CA LYS A 6 -20.15 -24.38 -21.03
C LYS A 6 -20.65 -23.01 -21.47
N GLU A 7 -21.96 -22.85 -21.67
CA GLU A 7 -22.57 -21.54 -22.01
C GLU A 7 -22.72 -20.63 -20.79
N GLU A 8 -23.02 -21.19 -19.60
CA GLU A 8 -23.03 -20.44 -18.33
C GLU A 8 -21.63 -19.95 -17.94
N ASN A 9 -20.59 -20.78 -18.05
CA ASN A 9 -19.20 -20.34 -17.85
C ASN A 9 -18.74 -19.31 -18.90
N LYS A 10 -19.31 -19.31 -20.11
CA LYS A 10 -19.03 -18.28 -21.13
C LYS A 10 -19.72 -16.95 -20.82
N LYS A 11 -20.93 -16.99 -20.25
CA LYS A 11 -21.67 -15.79 -19.78
C LYS A 11 -21.02 -15.18 -18.54
N GLU A 12 -20.59 -16.00 -17.58
CA GLU A 12 -19.95 -15.54 -16.34
C GLU A 12 -18.58 -14.86 -16.61
N ASN A 13 -17.87 -15.29 -17.65
CA ASN A 13 -16.63 -14.66 -18.10
C ASN A 13 -16.87 -13.43 -18.99
N ALA A 14 -18.00 -13.35 -19.70
CA ALA A 14 -18.37 -12.19 -20.52
C ALA A 14 -18.94 -11.01 -19.71
N GLU A 15 -19.44 -11.26 -18.49
CA GLU A 15 -19.97 -10.25 -17.57
C GLU A 15 -18.98 -9.75 -16.51
N ARG A 16 -17.72 -10.23 -16.50
CA ARG A 16 -16.62 -9.56 -15.79
C ARG A 16 -16.20 -8.27 -16.50
N ARG A 17 -17.15 -7.36 -16.73
CA ARG A 17 -16.81 -5.96 -17.01
C ARG A 17 -16.01 -5.47 -15.81
N MET A 18 -14.75 -5.06 -16.04
CA MET A 18 -13.93 -4.42 -15.01
C MET A 18 -14.80 -3.37 -14.30
N ALA A 19 -15.01 -3.54 -13.00
CA ALA A 19 -15.81 -2.59 -12.24
C ALA A 19 -15.17 -1.21 -12.43
N LYS A 20 -15.94 -0.23 -12.88
CA LYS A 20 -15.45 1.15 -13.04
C LYS A 20 -15.84 1.92 -11.78
N GLY A 21 -14.85 2.48 -11.09
CA GLY A 21 -15.11 3.44 -10.02
C GLY A 21 -15.64 4.75 -10.59
N THR A 22 -16.70 5.28 -9.99
CA THR A 22 -17.37 6.52 -10.38
C THR A 22 -17.47 7.52 -9.22
N CYS A 23 -16.68 7.35 -8.17
CA CYS A 23 -16.54 8.35 -7.11
C CYS A 23 -16.12 9.70 -7.72
N SER A 24 -16.66 10.80 -7.18
CA SER A 24 -16.40 12.16 -7.67
C SER A 24 -15.16 12.83 -7.07
N GLY A 25 -14.47 12.17 -6.13
CA GLY A 25 -13.28 12.72 -5.47
C GLY A 25 -12.45 11.69 -4.73
N MET A 26 -11.52 12.16 -3.89
CA MET A 26 -10.60 11.32 -3.12
C MET A 26 -11.30 10.51 -2.01
N CYS A 27 -12.52 10.89 -1.62
CA CYS A 27 -13.36 10.21 -0.64
C CYS A 27 -14.83 10.16 -1.11
N PRO A 28 -15.51 9.00 -1.05
CA PRO A 28 -16.92 8.88 -1.39
C PRO A 28 -17.82 9.79 -0.55
N GLU A 29 -18.86 10.35 -1.18
CA GLU A 29 -19.72 11.34 -0.54
C GLU A 29 -20.39 10.82 0.76
N LYS A 30 -20.93 9.60 0.73
CA LYS A 30 -21.50 8.95 1.92
C LYS A 30 -20.50 8.87 3.06
N GLU A 31 -19.25 8.49 2.77
CA GLU A 31 -18.20 8.42 3.78
C GLU A 31 -17.87 9.80 4.34
N ARG A 32 -17.78 10.84 3.50
CA ARG A 32 -17.54 12.22 3.94
C ARG A 32 -18.58 12.64 4.99
N TYR A 33 -19.88 12.45 4.71
CA TYR A 33 -20.92 12.82 5.66
C TYR A 33 -20.84 12.02 6.97
N VAL A 34 -20.64 10.71 6.89
CA VAL A 34 -20.53 9.85 8.08
C VAL A 34 -19.35 10.29 8.95
N ARG A 35 -18.19 10.56 8.34
CA ARG A 35 -16.98 10.98 9.08
C ARG A 35 -17.12 12.37 9.69
N VAL A 36 -17.80 13.31 9.02
CA VAL A 36 -18.10 14.63 9.57
C VAL A 36 -19.00 14.53 10.81
N VAL A 37 -20.10 13.77 10.73
CA VAL A 37 -21.03 13.58 11.86
C VAL A 37 -20.34 12.89 13.04
N GLN A 38 -19.50 11.90 12.76
CA GLN A 38 -18.75 11.17 13.79
C GLN A 38 -17.52 11.91 14.31
N LYS A 39 -17.22 13.13 13.80
CA LYS A 39 -16.02 13.90 14.13
C LYS A 39 -14.71 13.13 13.93
N ARG A 40 -14.65 12.29 12.88
CA ARG A 40 -13.49 11.47 12.51
C ARG A 40 -12.76 12.06 11.29
N ILE A 41 -12.41 13.34 11.36
CA ILE A 41 -11.64 14.05 10.33
C ILE A 41 -10.21 14.22 10.80
N SER A 42 -9.25 13.86 9.96
CA SER A 42 -7.82 14.03 10.27
C SER A 42 -7.40 15.49 10.04
N PRO A 43 -6.43 16.02 10.81
CA PRO A 43 -5.83 17.33 10.52
C PRO A 43 -5.26 17.44 9.09
N TYR A 44 -4.82 16.32 8.50
CA TYR A 44 -4.31 16.25 7.12
C TYR A 44 -5.42 16.30 6.04
N GLU A 45 -6.68 16.42 6.44
CA GLU A 45 -7.85 16.58 5.56
C GLU A 45 -8.54 17.94 5.77
N CYS A 46 -7.88 18.85 6.50
CA CYS A 46 -8.34 20.20 6.76
C CYS A 46 -7.47 21.23 6.02
N ASN A 47 -8.02 22.43 5.83
CA ASN A 47 -7.25 23.59 5.37
C ASN A 47 -6.22 24.02 6.45
N PRO A 48 -5.22 24.85 6.09
CA PRO A 48 -4.25 25.37 7.04
C PRO A 48 -4.85 26.15 8.23
N ASP A 49 -6.05 26.71 8.06
CA ASP A 49 -6.79 27.41 9.11
C ASP A 49 -7.61 26.46 10.02
N GLY A 50 -7.52 25.14 9.79
CA GLY A 50 -8.25 24.10 10.51
C GLY A 50 -9.68 23.88 10.01
N SER A 51 -10.16 24.63 9.01
CA SER A 51 -11.50 24.44 8.46
C SER A 51 -11.59 23.17 7.61
N LEU A 52 -12.76 22.52 7.65
CA LEU A 52 -13.03 21.31 6.87
C LEU A 52 -13.01 21.64 5.37
N ASN A 53 -12.24 20.88 4.60
CA ASN A 53 -12.26 20.96 3.14
C ASN A 53 -12.71 19.61 2.54
N PRO A 54 -13.95 19.50 2.02
CA PRO A 54 -14.47 18.27 1.42
C PRO A 54 -13.57 17.67 0.32
N ASN A 55 -12.78 18.50 -0.36
CA ASN A 55 -11.88 18.07 -1.43
C ASN A 55 -10.58 17.45 -0.93
N LEU A 56 -10.22 17.65 0.34
CA LEU A 56 -9.01 17.07 0.96
C LEU A 56 -9.28 15.76 1.69
N LEU A 57 -10.54 15.38 1.90
CA LEU A 57 -10.88 14.10 2.54
C LEU A 57 -10.44 12.95 1.65
N VAL A 58 -9.75 11.97 2.25
CA VAL A 58 -9.31 10.76 1.57
C VAL A 58 -10.01 9.55 2.16
N LYS A 59 -10.47 8.65 1.29
CA LYS A 59 -11.13 7.39 1.67
C LYS A 59 -10.31 6.60 2.69
N GLU A 60 -10.91 6.29 3.83
CA GLU A 60 -10.31 5.53 4.92
C GLU A 60 -10.42 4.02 4.69
N TYR A 61 -9.42 3.25 5.15
CA TYR A 61 -9.53 1.79 5.15
C TYR A 61 -10.49 1.31 6.24
N ALA A 62 -11.65 0.78 5.84
CA ALA A 62 -12.57 0.10 6.73
C ALA A 62 -12.10 -1.34 7.02
N ARG A 63 -11.90 -1.67 8.31
CA ARG A 63 -11.38 -2.97 8.78
C ARG A 63 -12.41 -4.12 8.73
N SER A 64 -13.70 -3.82 8.80
CA SER A 64 -14.75 -4.84 8.86
C SER A 64 -14.98 -5.47 7.48
N ALA A 65 -14.59 -6.74 7.32
CA ALA A 65 -14.69 -7.48 6.07
C ALA A 65 -15.80 -8.56 6.06
N ALA A 66 -16.37 -8.91 7.22
CA ALA A 66 -17.20 -10.09 7.36
C ALA A 66 -18.57 -9.99 6.66
N ASP A 67 -19.13 -8.78 6.51
CA ASP A 67 -20.48 -8.56 5.97
C ASP A 67 -20.56 -7.34 5.01
N GLN A 68 -19.46 -6.98 4.34
CA GLN A 68 -19.51 -5.85 3.40
C GLN A 68 -20.16 -6.31 2.09
N ASP A 69 -21.30 -5.72 1.76
CA ASP A 69 -21.86 -5.77 0.42
C ASP A 69 -20.80 -5.39 -0.62
N LYS A 70 -20.92 -5.98 -1.82
CA LYS A 70 -20.08 -5.59 -2.97
C LYS A 70 -20.14 -4.07 -3.13
N PRO A 71 -19.00 -3.35 -3.12
CA PRO A 71 -19.00 -1.89 -3.14
C PRO A 71 -19.70 -1.38 -4.39
N LEU A 72 -20.49 -0.33 -4.23
CA LEU A 72 -21.15 0.32 -5.36
C LEU A 72 -20.11 1.10 -6.18
N PRO A 73 -20.33 1.30 -7.50
CA PRO A 73 -19.38 2.03 -8.36
C PRO A 73 -19.00 3.42 -7.82
N HIS A 74 -19.94 4.17 -7.26
CA HIS A 74 -19.69 5.50 -6.71
C HIS A 74 -18.96 5.48 -5.35
N GLU A 75 -18.82 4.31 -4.72
CA GLU A 75 -18.00 4.11 -3.53
C GLU A 75 -16.54 3.79 -3.90
N LEU A 76 -16.24 3.51 -5.16
CA LEU A 76 -14.89 3.23 -5.65
C LEU A 76 -14.34 4.40 -6.47
N ARG A 77 -13.09 4.77 -6.22
CA ARG A 77 -12.35 5.75 -7.03
C ARG A 77 -12.06 5.20 -8.43
N SER A 78 -12.10 6.06 -9.44
CA SER A 78 -11.57 5.72 -10.76
C SER A 78 -10.05 5.56 -10.69
N LYS A 79 -9.47 4.92 -11.70
CA LYS A 79 -8.01 4.78 -11.85
C LYS A 79 -7.28 6.12 -11.70
N GLU A 80 -7.73 7.14 -12.43
CA GLU A 80 -7.18 8.50 -12.39
C GLU A 80 -7.31 9.12 -10.98
N LEU A 81 -8.43 8.91 -10.30
CA LEU A 81 -8.59 9.40 -8.93
C LEU A 81 -7.69 8.66 -7.93
N LEU A 82 -7.37 7.39 -8.14
CA LEU A 82 -6.38 6.69 -7.32
C LEU A 82 -4.98 7.30 -7.49
N GLU A 83 -4.57 7.63 -8.73
CA GLU A 83 -3.32 8.34 -9.02
C GLU A 83 -3.26 9.73 -8.39
N ASN A 84 -4.33 10.51 -8.57
CA ASN A 84 -4.44 11.85 -7.98
C ASN A 84 -4.41 11.78 -6.46
N THR A 85 -5.12 10.81 -5.86
CA THR A 85 -5.10 10.64 -4.40
C THR A 85 -3.71 10.24 -3.90
N MET A 86 -3.04 9.31 -4.56
CA MET A 86 -1.69 8.91 -4.17
C MET A 86 -0.71 10.07 -4.26
N SER A 87 -0.82 10.89 -5.31
CA SER A 87 0.01 12.09 -5.49
C SER A 87 -0.24 13.12 -4.39
N TYR A 88 -1.51 13.34 -4.00
CA TYR A 88 -1.85 14.18 -2.85
C TYR A 88 -1.20 13.69 -1.56
N LEU A 89 -1.35 12.40 -1.23
CA LEU A 89 -0.78 11.82 -0.01
C LEU A 89 0.74 11.98 0.05
N PHE A 90 1.44 11.83 -1.07
CA PHE A 90 2.89 11.92 -1.10
C PHE A 90 3.36 13.38 -1.03
N GLN A 91 2.80 14.26 -1.86
CA GLN A 91 3.28 15.64 -1.96
C GLN A 91 2.88 16.52 -0.77
N HIS A 92 1.72 16.26 -0.15
CA HIS A 92 1.19 17.14 0.90
C HIS A 92 1.28 16.55 2.30
N VAL A 93 1.36 15.22 2.44
CA VAL A 93 1.38 14.57 3.76
C VAL A 93 2.72 13.89 4.02
N LEU A 94 3.23 13.09 3.08
CA LEU A 94 4.49 12.37 3.27
C LEU A 94 5.70 13.30 3.43
N ASP A 95 5.77 14.36 2.63
CA ASP A 95 6.90 15.32 2.65
C ASP A 95 6.92 16.27 3.87
N CYS A 96 5.87 16.23 4.69
CA CYS A 96 5.72 17.10 5.87
C CYS A 96 5.50 16.29 7.16
N PRO A 97 6.43 15.39 7.55
CA PRO A 97 6.27 14.60 8.76
C PRO A 97 6.31 15.50 10.01
N PRO A 98 5.45 15.24 11.01
CA PRO A 98 5.50 15.97 12.27
C PRO A 98 6.78 15.63 13.04
N LYS A 99 7.24 16.58 13.87
CA LYS A 99 8.47 16.43 14.65
C LYS A 99 8.27 15.75 16.01
N ASN A 100 7.05 15.75 16.53
CA ASN A 100 6.75 15.10 17.80
C ASN A 100 6.27 13.67 17.55
N GLU A 101 6.56 12.78 18.50
CA GLU A 101 6.31 11.34 18.37
C GLU A 101 4.82 10.98 18.31
N ASP A 102 3.99 11.67 19.10
CA ASP A 102 2.57 11.40 19.18
C ASP A 102 1.85 11.70 17.84
N ASP A 103 2.21 12.80 17.21
CA ASP A 103 1.70 13.19 15.89
C ASP A 103 2.32 12.32 14.79
N LEU A 104 3.56 11.83 14.96
CA LEU A 104 4.22 10.95 13.98
C LEU A 104 3.53 9.60 13.86
N ALA A 105 3.11 9.01 14.99
CA ALA A 105 2.29 7.81 14.96
C ALA A 105 0.95 8.04 14.26
N THR A 106 0.28 9.15 14.58
CA THR A 106 -1.01 9.52 13.98
C THR A 106 -0.87 9.81 12.47
N TRP A 107 0.23 10.42 12.06
CA TRP A 107 0.63 10.65 10.68
C TRP A 107 0.85 9.34 9.92
N TYR A 108 1.58 8.41 10.53
CA TYR A 108 1.80 7.09 9.95
C TYR A 108 0.48 6.32 9.81
N ASP A 109 -0.34 6.27 10.86
CA ASP A 109 -1.65 5.59 10.83
C ASP A 109 -2.57 6.16 9.76
N PHE A 110 -2.54 7.48 9.56
CA PHE A 110 -3.25 8.14 8.48
C PHE A 110 -2.77 7.64 7.11
N LEU A 111 -1.48 7.76 6.81
CA LEU A 111 -0.90 7.33 5.54
C LEU A 111 -1.11 5.84 5.28
N TRP A 112 -0.88 4.99 6.29
CA TRP A 112 -1.10 3.55 6.24
C TRP A 112 -2.56 3.23 5.90
N SER A 113 -3.51 3.87 6.58
CA SER A 113 -4.94 3.66 6.33
C SER A 113 -5.33 4.06 4.90
N ARG A 114 -4.91 5.25 4.43
CA ARG A 114 -5.29 5.75 3.10
C ARG A 114 -4.65 4.94 1.96
N THR A 115 -3.37 4.59 2.10
CA THR A 115 -2.67 3.76 1.10
C THR A 115 -3.21 2.33 1.08
N ARG A 116 -3.57 1.76 2.23
CA ARG A 116 -4.24 0.45 2.28
C ARG A 116 -5.63 0.47 1.62
N ALA A 117 -6.38 1.57 1.76
CA ALA A 117 -7.64 1.76 1.05
C ALA A 117 -7.44 1.79 -0.47
N ILE A 118 -6.41 2.51 -0.97
CA ILE A 118 -6.03 2.53 -2.39
C ILE A 118 -5.74 1.12 -2.90
N ARG A 119 -4.89 0.35 -2.20
CA ARG A 119 -4.57 -1.03 -2.61
C ARG A 119 -5.80 -1.94 -2.63
N LYS A 120 -6.71 -1.80 -1.65
CA LYS A 120 -7.99 -2.53 -1.64
C LYS A 120 -8.81 -2.22 -2.88
N GLU A 121 -8.87 -0.95 -3.30
CA GLU A 121 -9.59 -0.55 -4.51
C GLU A 121 -8.94 -1.03 -5.79
N ILE A 122 -7.60 -1.08 -5.87
CA ILE A 122 -6.88 -1.70 -7.00
C ILE A 122 -7.36 -3.15 -7.21
N THR A 123 -7.45 -3.94 -6.13
CA THR A 123 -7.99 -5.30 -6.18
C THR A 123 -9.47 -5.34 -6.55
N GLN A 124 -10.30 -4.47 -5.96
CA GLN A 124 -11.75 -4.42 -6.23
C GLN A 124 -12.08 -4.03 -7.68
N LEU A 125 -11.25 -3.18 -8.29
CA LEU A 125 -11.36 -2.75 -9.68
C LEU A 125 -10.66 -3.71 -10.65
N MET A 126 -9.93 -4.71 -10.13
CA MET A 126 -9.15 -5.68 -10.91
C MET A 126 -8.16 -5.00 -11.86
N LEU A 127 -7.46 -3.95 -11.39
CA LEU A 127 -6.47 -3.25 -12.21
C LEU A 127 -5.19 -4.08 -12.34
N THR A 128 -4.73 -4.28 -13.58
CA THR A 128 -3.53 -5.07 -13.92
C THR A 128 -2.54 -4.32 -14.80
N ASP A 129 -2.65 -2.99 -14.87
CA ASP A 129 -1.85 -2.16 -15.76
C ASP A 129 -0.70 -1.41 -15.04
N LYS A 130 0.10 -0.66 -15.80
CA LYS A 130 1.27 0.09 -15.28
C LYS A 130 0.95 1.04 -14.12
N THR A 131 -0.25 1.60 -14.07
CA THR A 131 -0.68 2.46 -12.96
C THR A 131 -0.88 1.64 -11.68
N ALA A 132 -1.46 0.45 -11.77
CA ALA A 132 -1.61 -0.43 -10.61
C ALA A 132 -0.24 -0.77 -10.02
N VAL A 133 0.74 -1.09 -10.88
CA VAL A 133 2.13 -1.28 -10.49
C VAL A 133 2.66 -0.04 -9.80
N ALA A 134 2.65 1.13 -10.45
CA ALA A 134 3.19 2.37 -9.90
C ALA A 134 2.58 2.75 -8.53
N LEU A 135 1.27 2.52 -8.33
CA LEU A 135 0.60 2.77 -7.06
C LEU A 135 1.04 1.81 -5.95
N ILE A 136 1.17 0.50 -6.24
CA ILE A 136 1.62 -0.49 -5.26
C ILE A 136 3.11 -0.32 -4.95
N GLU A 137 3.93 0.02 -5.94
CA GLU A 137 5.33 0.38 -5.74
C GLU A 137 5.50 1.53 -4.76
N ARG A 138 4.72 2.62 -4.93
CA ARG A 138 4.71 3.74 -3.99
C ARG A 138 4.33 3.29 -2.57
N CYS A 139 3.33 2.41 -2.44
CA CYS A 139 2.97 1.85 -1.12
C CYS A 139 4.12 1.04 -0.51
N ALA A 140 4.80 0.20 -1.30
CA ALA A 140 5.95 -0.57 -0.84
C ALA A 140 7.09 0.37 -0.39
N ARG A 141 7.46 1.38 -1.18
CA ARG A 141 8.47 2.38 -0.81
C ARG A 141 8.10 3.12 0.47
N LEU A 142 6.82 3.47 0.67
CA LEU A 142 6.33 4.06 1.92
C LEU A 142 6.56 3.11 3.11
N HIS A 143 6.17 1.83 3.01
CA HIS A 143 6.37 0.87 4.11
C HIS A 143 7.86 0.65 4.44
N ILE A 144 8.73 0.67 3.42
CA ILE A 144 10.19 0.61 3.59
C ILE A 144 10.70 1.87 4.31
N LEU A 145 10.27 3.05 3.87
CA LEU A 145 10.63 4.33 4.50
C LEU A 145 10.17 4.38 5.96
N CYS A 146 8.93 4.00 6.24
CA CYS A 146 8.38 3.97 7.60
C CYS A 146 9.10 2.94 8.46
N ALA A 147 9.45 1.76 7.94
CA ALA A 147 10.32 0.83 8.66
C ALA A 147 11.66 1.49 9.01
N TYR A 148 12.32 2.17 8.06
CA TYR A 148 13.59 2.84 8.33
C TYR A 148 13.49 3.96 9.38
N GLN A 149 12.56 4.90 9.17
CA GLN A 149 12.37 6.04 10.07
C GLN A 149 11.95 5.56 11.46
N LEU A 150 11.02 4.60 11.53
CA LEU A 150 10.42 4.18 12.79
C LEU A 150 11.18 3.07 13.52
N CYS A 151 12.10 2.34 12.87
CA CYS A 151 12.99 1.38 13.54
C CYS A 151 14.07 2.08 14.38
N ARG A 152 14.57 3.26 13.98
CA ARG A 152 15.63 3.96 14.73
C ARG A 152 15.16 4.55 16.07
N LEU A 153 13.86 4.51 16.29
CA LEU A 153 13.15 4.88 17.51
C LEU A 153 13.28 3.80 18.59
N SER A 154 13.61 2.55 18.20
CA SER A 154 13.65 1.38 19.07
C SER A 154 14.92 1.19 19.92
N PHE A 155 15.95 2.04 19.74
CA PHE A 155 17.25 1.81 20.37
C PHE A 155 17.31 2.05 21.89
N GLU A 156 16.28 2.65 22.51
CA GLU A 156 16.29 2.94 23.95
C GLU A 156 15.82 1.79 24.84
N LYS A 157 15.33 0.67 24.29
CA LYS A 157 15.05 -0.56 25.06
C LYS A 157 15.64 -1.79 24.35
N PHE A 158 16.89 -2.08 24.70
CA PHE A 158 17.67 -3.22 24.19
C PHE A 158 17.11 -4.56 24.70
N ASP A 159 16.40 -5.31 23.86
CA ASP A 159 16.15 -6.75 24.05
C ASP A 159 16.92 -7.55 22.99
N GLN A 160 17.81 -8.42 23.44
CA GLN A 160 18.92 -9.00 22.68
C GLN A 160 18.49 -10.17 21.78
N ASN A 161 17.35 -10.81 22.07
CA ASN A 161 16.94 -12.06 21.40
C ASN A 161 15.92 -11.86 20.26
N MET A 162 15.07 -10.82 20.34
CA MET A 162 14.09 -10.50 19.29
C MET A 162 14.75 -9.79 18.09
N ASN A 163 16.01 -9.37 18.25
CA ASN A 163 16.70 -8.49 17.34
C ASN A 163 17.53 -9.23 16.29
N THR A 164 18.11 -10.41 16.53
CA THR A 164 19.00 -11.04 15.54
C THR A 164 18.29 -11.38 14.22
N GLU A 165 17.00 -11.73 14.30
CA GLU A 165 16.20 -12.07 13.12
C GLU A 165 15.61 -10.83 12.41
N ASN A 166 15.19 -9.82 13.17
CA ASN A 166 14.62 -8.57 12.62
C ASN A 166 15.70 -7.60 12.15
N LEU A 167 16.81 -7.47 12.90
CA LEU A 167 17.97 -6.65 12.57
C LEU A 167 18.63 -7.13 11.27
N ALA A 168 18.63 -8.44 11.00
CA ALA A 168 19.25 -8.97 9.79
C ALA A 168 18.34 -8.88 8.55
N LYS A 169 17.01 -8.96 8.71
CA LYS A 169 16.01 -8.61 7.68
C LYS A 169 16.04 -7.11 7.36
N CYS A 170 16.26 -6.26 8.37
CA CYS A 170 16.33 -4.82 8.22
C CYS A 170 17.71 -4.32 7.70
N ALA A 171 18.83 -4.91 8.14
CA ALA A 171 20.19 -4.40 7.87
C ALA A 171 20.61 -4.36 6.39
N ARG A 172 20.04 -5.18 5.50
CA ARG A 172 20.33 -5.05 4.06
C ARG A 172 19.48 -3.98 3.38
N LEU A 173 18.24 -3.80 3.83
CA LEU A 173 17.35 -2.71 3.38
C LEU A 173 17.85 -1.35 3.90
N HIS A 174 18.57 -1.37 5.03
CA HIS A 174 19.23 -0.21 5.63
C HIS A 174 20.28 0.44 4.71
N ILE A 175 21.06 -0.32 3.92
CA ILE A 175 22.19 0.30 3.18
C ILE A 175 21.71 1.19 2.02
N LEU A 176 20.56 0.89 1.41
CA LEU A 176 20.04 1.68 0.28
C LEU A 176 19.31 2.97 0.72
N CYS A 177 18.70 2.97 1.92
CA CYS A 177 17.92 4.11 2.41
C CYS A 177 18.65 4.96 3.48
N ALA A 178 19.75 4.48 4.07
CA ALA A 178 20.43 5.15 5.19
C ALA A 178 21.35 6.33 4.84
N TYR A 179 21.22 6.96 3.67
CA TYR A 179 22.00 8.18 3.41
C TYR A 179 21.42 9.43 4.10
N GLN A 180 20.17 9.44 4.58
CA GLN A 180 19.63 10.64 5.24
C GLN A 180 18.54 10.35 6.30
N LEU A 181 18.85 10.80 7.54
CA LEU A 181 17.93 11.25 8.62
C LEU A 181 17.53 10.23 9.70
N CYS A 182 17.34 10.72 10.94
CA CYS A 182 17.49 10.01 12.22
C CYS A 182 16.52 10.51 13.32
N CYS A 183 16.11 9.58 14.23
CA CYS A 183 15.58 9.70 15.63
C CYS A 183 14.05 9.68 15.91
N LEU A 184 13.65 9.18 17.13
CA LEU A 184 12.38 9.33 17.95
C LEU A 184 11.43 8.12 18.37
N SER A 185 11.66 7.39 19.47
CA SER A 185 10.83 6.46 20.32
C SER A 185 9.54 5.63 19.90
N PHE A 186 9.23 4.57 20.68
CA PHE A 186 8.76 3.20 20.29
C PHE A 186 7.26 2.81 20.46
N GLU A 187 6.43 3.51 21.24
CA GLU A 187 5.22 2.83 21.80
C GLU A 187 3.98 2.72 20.90
N LYS A 188 4.00 3.24 19.66
CA LYS A 188 2.78 3.36 18.84
C LYS A 188 2.84 2.73 17.45
N PHE A 189 3.99 2.20 17.04
CA PHE A 189 4.16 1.63 15.70
C PHE A 189 4.17 0.11 15.72
N ASP A 190 3.24 -0.51 14.99
CA ASP A 190 3.19 -1.96 14.81
C ASP A 190 4.08 -2.38 13.62
N GLN A 191 5.35 -2.68 13.92
CA GLN A 191 6.35 -3.18 12.96
C GLN A 191 5.88 -4.45 12.24
N ASN A 192 5.17 -5.35 12.94
CA ASN A 192 4.70 -6.60 12.36
C ASN A 192 3.63 -6.31 11.31
N MET A 193 2.67 -5.44 11.64
CA MET A 193 1.64 -4.99 10.70
C MET A 193 2.27 -4.28 9.49
N ASN A 194 3.26 -3.40 9.69
CA ASN A 194 3.96 -2.75 8.56
C ASN A 194 4.64 -3.77 7.64
N THR A 195 5.34 -4.74 8.22
CA THR A 195 6.04 -5.81 7.50
C THR A 195 5.06 -6.70 6.72
N GLU A 196 3.92 -7.05 7.31
CA GLU A 196 2.85 -7.79 6.63
C GLU A 196 2.28 -7.01 5.43
N ASN A 197 2.11 -5.69 5.58
CA ASN A 197 1.63 -4.85 4.49
C ASN A 197 2.66 -4.69 3.37
N LEU A 198 3.95 -4.60 3.70
CA LEU A 198 5.03 -4.63 2.71
C LEU A 198 5.04 -5.97 1.95
N ALA A 199 4.97 -7.10 2.67
CA ALA A 199 4.90 -8.43 2.05
C ALA A 199 3.72 -8.52 1.06
N LYS A 200 2.54 -8.02 1.46
CA LYS A 200 1.35 -7.97 0.58
C LYS A 200 1.56 -7.10 -0.65
N CYS A 201 2.24 -5.95 -0.53
CA CYS A 201 2.60 -5.14 -1.70
C CYS A 201 3.50 -5.93 -2.66
N LEU A 202 4.58 -6.53 -2.15
CA LEU A 202 5.56 -7.24 -2.95
C LEU A 202 4.95 -8.47 -3.64
N GLN A 203 4.06 -9.19 -2.95
CA GLN A 203 3.28 -10.27 -3.54
C GLN A 203 2.37 -9.77 -4.68
N SER A 204 1.65 -8.66 -4.49
CA SER A 204 0.83 -8.09 -5.56
C SER A 204 1.67 -7.63 -6.76
N LEU A 205 2.82 -7.01 -6.51
CA LEU A 205 3.75 -6.59 -7.56
C LEU A 205 4.27 -7.78 -8.37
N ARG A 206 4.64 -8.87 -7.71
CA ARG A 206 5.06 -10.11 -8.36
C ARG A 206 4.04 -10.58 -9.41
N HIS A 207 2.77 -10.67 -9.02
CA HIS A 207 1.70 -11.07 -9.94
C HIS A 207 1.48 -10.06 -11.06
N LEU A 208 1.50 -8.76 -10.76
CA LEU A 208 1.35 -7.71 -11.78
C LEU A 208 2.48 -7.72 -12.81
N TYR A 209 3.74 -7.92 -12.38
CA TYR A 209 4.87 -8.04 -13.29
C TYR A 209 4.74 -9.28 -14.17
N GLU A 210 4.34 -10.42 -13.60
CA GLU A 210 4.08 -11.66 -14.37
C GLU A 210 2.98 -11.46 -15.43
N ASP A 211 1.87 -10.81 -15.06
CA ASP A 211 0.76 -10.52 -15.97
C ASP A 211 1.16 -9.55 -17.10
N LEU A 212 1.99 -8.55 -16.80
CA LEU A 212 2.51 -7.59 -17.79
C LEU A 212 3.57 -8.24 -18.70
N ALA A 213 4.45 -9.06 -18.16
CA ALA A 213 5.45 -9.80 -18.93
C ALA A 213 4.79 -10.76 -19.93
N ALA A 214 3.69 -11.43 -19.53
CA ALA A 214 2.87 -12.24 -20.43
C ALA A 214 2.27 -11.44 -21.60
N GLN A 215 2.13 -10.13 -21.45
CA GLN A 215 1.69 -9.19 -22.50
C GLN A 215 2.87 -8.56 -23.27
N GLY A 216 4.12 -8.97 -22.99
CA GLY A 216 5.33 -8.39 -23.58
C GLY A 216 5.69 -7.00 -23.04
N ILE A 217 5.14 -6.61 -21.88
CA ILE A 217 5.43 -5.33 -21.22
C ILE A 217 6.39 -5.60 -20.06
N THR A 218 7.59 -5.02 -20.14
CA THR A 218 8.56 -5.00 -19.04
C THR A 218 8.61 -3.62 -18.40
N LEU A 219 9.03 -3.57 -17.13
CA LEU A 219 9.17 -2.33 -16.37
C LEU A 219 10.56 -2.29 -15.73
N ASP A 220 11.27 -1.17 -15.90
CA ASP A 220 12.64 -0.99 -15.39
C ASP A 220 12.73 -1.09 -13.86
N THR A 221 11.62 -0.80 -13.18
CA THR A 221 11.48 -0.89 -11.72
C THR A 221 11.32 -2.31 -11.20
N GLU A 222 11.05 -3.31 -12.05
CA GLU A 222 10.80 -4.69 -11.58
C GLU A 222 11.98 -5.23 -10.76
N ALA A 223 13.21 -5.01 -11.22
CA ALA A 223 14.41 -5.47 -10.53
C ALA A 223 14.54 -4.89 -9.11
N GLU A 224 14.16 -3.61 -8.90
CA GLU A 224 14.14 -2.96 -7.59
C GLU A 224 13.22 -3.73 -6.63
N PHE A 225 11.98 -3.99 -7.01
CA PHE A 225 11.00 -4.62 -6.12
C PHE A 225 11.24 -6.11 -5.92
N ARG A 226 11.77 -6.80 -6.93
CA ARG A 226 12.25 -8.18 -6.79
C ARG A 226 13.38 -8.28 -5.76
N SER A 227 14.27 -7.28 -5.74
CA SER A 227 15.35 -7.22 -4.73
C SER A 227 14.78 -7.07 -3.31
N TYR A 228 13.79 -6.20 -3.12
CA TYR A 228 13.12 -6.02 -1.82
C TYR A 228 12.41 -7.29 -1.34
N ASP A 229 11.77 -8.00 -2.25
CA ASP A 229 11.08 -9.27 -1.96
C ASP A 229 12.04 -10.37 -1.52
N VAL A 230 13.18 -10.50 -2.22
CA VAL A 230 14.26 -11.39 -1.79
C VAL A 230 14.80 -10.97 -0.42
N MET A 231 15.03 -9.68 -0.21
CA MET A 231 15.55 -9.16 1.06
C MET A 231 14.63 -9.42 2.24
N LEU A 232 13.31 -9.29 2.05
CA LEU A 232 12.30 -9.56 3.07
C LEU A 232 12.28 -11.04 3.51
N HIS A 233 12.59 -11.96 2.59
CA HIS A 233 12.51 -13.41 2.81
C HIS A 233 13.88 -14.11 2.86
N LEU A 234 14.98 -13.39 3.11
CA LEU A 234 16.36 -13.94 3.08
C LEU A 234 16.59 -15.17 3.99
N TYR A 235 15.76 -15.34 5.02
CA TYR A 235 15.85 -16.44 5.99
C TYR A 235 14.86 -17.58 5.70
N ASP A 236 14.02 -17.44 4.68
CA ASP A 236 13.15 -18.50 4.22
C ASP A 236 13.98 -19.48 3.37
N SER A 237 13.96 -20.77 3.75
CA SER A 237 14.69 -21.84 3.06
C SER A 237 14.28 -22.01 1.59
N ASN A 238 13.18 -21.37 1.15
CA ASN A 238 12.71 -21.37 -0.24
C ASN A 238 13.24 -20.20 -1.10
N ILE A 239 14.06 -19.29 -0.56
CA ILE A 239 14.50 -18.05 -1.24
C ILE A 239 15.28 -18.31 -2.55
N LEU A 240 16.03 -19.41 -2.64
CA LEU A 240 16.82 -19.77 -3.83
C LEU A 240 15.95 -20.01 -5.08
N ARG A 241 14.71 -20.47 -4.88
CA ARG A 241 13.76 -20.64 -5.98
C ARG A 241 13.23 -19.31 -6.50
N GLN A 242 13.08 -18.30 -5.64
CA GLN A 242 12.65 -16.95 -6.03
C GLN A 242 13.79 -16.15 -6.68
N ALA A 243 15.01 -16.26 -6.15
CA ALA A 243 16.20 -15.57 -6.69
C ALA A 243 16.58 -16.05 -8.10
N SER A 244 16.34 -17.32 -8.43
CA SER A 244 16.62 -17.88 -9.76
C SER A 244 15.82 -17.20 -10.88
N PHE A 245 14.65 -16.63 -10.59
CA PHE A 245 13.85 -15.87 -11.58
C PHE A 245 14.37 -14.44 -11.81
N CYS A 246 15.03 -13.84 -10.82
CA CYS A 246 15.58 -12.48 -10.94
C CYS A 246 16.73 -12.40 -11.95
N CYS A 247 17.59 -13.42 -12.02
CA CYS A 247 18.73 -13.43 -12.94
C CYS A 247 18.32 -13.44 -14.42
N PHE A 248 17.11 -13.88 -14.75
CA PHE A 248 16.62 -13.91 -16.15
C PHE A 248 16.08 -12.57 -16.65
N CYS A 249 15.81 -11.59 -15.78
CA CYS A 249 15.29 -10.28 -16.19
C CYS A 249 16.38 -9.22 -16.43
N VAL A 250 17.65 -9.53 -16.16
CA VAL A 250 18.81 -8.62 -16.29
C VAL A 250 19.68 -8.97 -17.52
N SER A 251 19.26 -9.94 -18.34
CA SER A 251 19.93 -10.33 -19.59
C SER A 251 19.04 -10.00 -20.79
#